data_AF-A0A443S2M7-F1
#
_entry.id   AF-A0A443S2M7-F1
#
_cell.length_a   1.000
_cell.length_b   1.000
_cell.length_c   1.000
_cell.angle_alpha   90.00
_cell.angle_beta   90.00
_cell.angle_gamma   90.00
#
_symmetry.space_group_name_H-M   'P 1'
#
loop_
_entity.id
_entity.type
_entity.pdbx_description
1 polymer ?
#
loop_
_entity_poly.entity_id
_entity_poly.type
_entity_poly.pdbx_seq_one_letter_code
_entity_poly.pdbx_strand_id
1 'polypeptide(L)' 'METVTKVDYNGNKVGAEYWQSCYDRNYTRWQIDTVHELLVKYIHLLEPHKQSTIFVPLCGKSVDIQW' A
#
# COMPACT_ATOMS: atom_id res chain seq x y z
N MET A 1 -18.04 21.33 -11.81
CA MET A 1 -17.40 20.15 -12.43
C MET A 1 -17.93 18.93 -11.72
N GLU A 2 -18.78 18.13 -12.36
CA GLU A 2 -19.24 16.87 -11.79
C GLU A 2 -18.11 15.85 -11.84
N THR A 3 -17.70 15.33 -10.69
CA THR A 3 -16.75 14.21 -10.61
C THR A 3 -17.45 12.95 -11.07
N VAL A 4 -17.04 12.41 -12.22
CA VAL A 4 -17.47 11.09 -12.67
C VAL A 4 -16.82 10.03 -11.79
N THR A 5 -17.57 9.50 -10.82
CA THR A 5 -17.15 8.36 -10.02
C THR A 5 -17.13 7.11 -10.88
N LYS A 6 -15.95 6.49 -11.01
CA LYS A 6 -15.83 5.19 -11.69
C LYS A 6 -16.40 4.10 -10.79
N VAL A 7 -17.30 3.29 -11.35
CA VAL A 7 -17.91 2.13 -10.68
C VAL A 7 -17.74 0.84 -11.49
N ASP A 8 -17.80 -0.31 -10.83
CA ASP A 8 -17.86 -1.63 -11.49
C ASP A 8 -19.28 -1.94 -12.02
N TYR A 9 -19.47 -3.12 -12.62
CA TYR A 9 -20.76 -3.57 -13.16
C TYR A 9 -21.85 -3.76 -12.09
N ASN A 10 -21.48 -3.79 -10.80
CA ASN A 10 -22.40 -3.87 -9.66
C ASN A 10 -22.66 -2.49 -9.03
N GLY A 11 -22.07 -1.41 -9.57
CA GLY A 11 -22.19 -0.06 -9.02
C GLY A 11 -21.24 0.25 -7.86
N ASN A 12 -20.29 -0.63 -7.53
CA ASN A 12 -19.31 -0.35 -6.48
C ASN A 12 -18.25 0.61 -7.00
N LYS A 13 -17.82 1.56 -6.15
CA LYS A 13 -16.66 2.42 -6.42
C LYS A 13 -15.44 1.56 -6.81
N VAL A 14 -14.68 2.00 -7.81
CA VAL A 14 -13.42 1.36 -8.23
C VAL A 14 -12.25 2.35 -8.20
N GLY A 15 -11.03 1.82 -8.24
CA GLY A 15 -9.82 2.64 -8.28
C GLY A 15 -9.58 3.41 -6.98
N ALA A 16 -9.17 4.67 -7.08
CA ALA A 16 -8.78 5.47 -5.91
C ALA A 16 -9.91 5.61 -4.88
N GLU A 17 -11.15 5.80 -5.32
CA GLU A 17 -12.29 5.97 -4.42
C GLU A 17 -12.63 4.69 -3.63
N TYR A 18 -12.40 3.52 -4.22
CA TYR A 18 -12.53 2.24 -3.52
C TYR A 18 -11.52 2.14 -2.37
N TRP A 19 -10.25 2.41 -2.67
CA TRP A 19 -9.19 2.35 -1.68
C TRP A 19 -9.38 3.37 -0.55
N GLN A 20 -9.82 4.59 -0.88
CA GLN A 20 -10.15 5.61 0.12
C GLN A 20 -11.26 5.14 1.06
N SER A 21 -12.36 4.59 0.50
CA SER A 21 -13.46 4.02 1.29
C SER A 21 -13.01 2.91 2.24
N CYS A 22 -12.06 2.07 1.81
CA CYS A 22 -11.49 1.04 2.69
C CYS A 22 -10.77 1.63 3.90
N TYR A 23 -9.97 2.67 3.70
CA TYR A 23 -9.31 3.37 4.82
C TYR A 23 -10.31 4.07 5.73
N ASP A 24 -11.31 4.75 5.17
CA ASP A 24 -12.33 5.46 5.95
C ASP A 24 -13.14 4.50 6.85
N ARG A 25 -13.34 3.26 6.40
CA ARG A 25 -14.08 2.21 7.11
C ARG A 25 -13.22 1.31 7.97
N ASN A 26 -11.92 1.59 8.11
CA ASN A 26 -10.94 0.69 8.75
C ASN A 26 -10.94 -0.74 8.18
N TYR A 27 -11.34 -0.90 6.91
CA TYR A 27 -11.31 -2.18 6.22
C TYR A 27 -9.94 -2.39 5.57
N THR A 28 -8.91 -2.53 6.41
CA THR A 28 -7.50 -2.57 6.01
C THR A 28 -6.85 -3.91 6.39
N ARG A 29 -7.51 -5.04 6.08
CA ARG A 29 -7.05 -6.39 6.47
C ARG A 29 -5.70 -6.81 5.88
N TRP A 30 -5.22 -6.10 4.86
CA TRP A 30 -3.89 -6.29 4.27
C TRP A 30 -2.79 -5.57 5.04
N GLN A 31 -3.13 -4.68 5.98
CA GLN A 31 -2.14 -3.98 6.78
C GLN A 31 -1.54 -4.94 7.82
N ILE A 32 -0.22 -4.94 7.90
CA ILE A 32 0.56 -5.70 8.88
C ILE A 32 1.28 -4.67 9.75
N ASP A 33 1.25 -4.87 11.06
CA ASP A 33 1.83 -3.92 12.03
C ASP A 33 3.32 -4.17 12.31
N THR A 34 3.92 -5.13 11.59
CA THR A 34 5.33 -5.51 11.69
C THR A 34 5.97 -5.54 10.30
N VAL A 35 7.28 -5.30 10.23
CA VAL A 35 8.05 -5.43 8.98
C VAL A 35 7.88 -6.84 8.43
N HIS A 36 7.67 -6.95 7.12
CA HIS A 36 7.42 -8.25 6.50
C HIS A 36 8.62 -9.19 6.67
N GLU A 37 8.42 -10.41 7.18
CA GLU A 37 9.53 -11.32 7.55
C GLU A 37 10.47 -11.63 6.38
N LEU A 38 9.93 -11.78 5.17
CA LEU A 38 10.74 -12.01 3.97
C LEU A 38 11.60 -10.80 3.58
N LEU A 39 11.14 -9.57 3.86
CA LEU A 39 11.95 -8.39 3.62
C LEU A 39 13.17 -8.43 4.55
N VAL A 40 12.96 -8.63 5.86
CA VAL A 40 14.07 -8.78 6.82
C VAL A 40 15.01 -9.92 6.42
N LYS A 41 14.46 -11.05 6.00
CA LYS A 41 15.24 -12.23 5.62
C LYS A 41 16.11 -11.99 4.39
N TYR A 42 15.65 -11.25 3.39
CA TYR A 42 16.32 -11.19 2.08
C TYR A 42 16.87 -9.81 1.69
N ILE A 43 16.60 -8.75 2.46
CA ILE A 43 17.05 -7.39 2.14
C ILE A 43 18.57 -7.29 1.97
N HIS A 44 19.35 -8.08 2.72
CA HIS A 44 20.81 -8.12 2.61
C HIS A 44 21.31 -8.61 1.24
N LEU A 45 20.52 -9.43 0.52
CA LEU A 45 20.85 -9.91 -0.82
C LEU A 45 20.69 -8.83 -1.90
N LEU A 46 19.93 -7.78 -1.60
CA LEU A 46 19.78 -6.63 -2.50
C LEU A 46 20.94 -5.64 -2.36
N GLU A 47 21.88 -5.90 -1.44
CA GLU A 47 23.04 -5.06 -1.12
C GLU A 47 22.72 -3.56 -1.07
N PRO A 48 21.69 -3.12 -0.33
CA PRO A 48 21.32 -1.72 -0.29
C PRO A 48 22.46 -0.90 0.33
N HIS A 49 22.95 0.08 -0.40
CA HIS A 49 23.89 1.06 0.13
C HIS A 49 23.13 2.04 1.04
N LYS A 50 23.84 2.65 2.00
CA LYS A 50 23.24 3.67 2.90
C LYS A 50 22.60 4.87 2.17
N GLN A 51 22.85 5.04 0.87
CA GLN A 51 22.31 6.10 0.02
C GLN A 51 21.41 5.57 -1.09
N SER A 52 20.97 4.31 -1.01
CA SER A 52 20.06 3.73 -1.99
C SER A 52 18.65 4.30 -1.84
N THR A 53 18.01 4.62 -2.96
CA THR A 53 16.60 5.02 -3.00
C THR A 53 15.73 3.79 -3.26
N ILE A 54 14.79 3.50 -2.36
CA ILE A 54 13.86 2.37 -2.49
C ILE A 54 12.46 2.91 -2.80
N PHE A 55 11.80 2.32 -3.79
CA PHE A 55 10.41 2.61 -4.12
C PHE A 55 9.50 1.45 -3.68
N VAL A 56 8.51 1.77 -2.84
CA VAL A 56 7.50 0.81 -2.39
C VAL A 56 6.15 1.20 -3.03
N PRO A 57 5.70 0.51 -4.09
CA PRO A 57 4.45 0.85 -4.76
C PRO A 57 3.24 0.52 -3.89
N LEU A 58 2.20 1.36 -3.96
CA LEU A 58 0.94 1.16 -3.23
C LEU A 58 1.14 0.91 -1.73
N CYS A 59 2.13 1.58 -1.14
CA CYS A 59 2.64 1.30 0.19
C CYS A 59 1.63 1.44 1.32
N GLY A 60 0.54 2.19 1.11
CA GLY A 60 -0.46 2.43 2.14
C GLY A 60 0.17 3.01 3.41
N LYS A 61 0.11 2.26 4.51
CA LYS A 61 0.77 2.56 5.79
C LYS A 61 1.85 1.54 6.14
N SER A 62 2.51 0.93 5.15
CA SER A 62 3.51 -0.10 5.41
C SER A 62 4.62 0.44 6.32
N VAL A 63 4.87 -0.30 7.40
CA VAL A 63 5.98 -0.03 8.33
C VAL A 63 7.35 -0.31 7.69
N ASP A 64 7.39 -1.01 6.55
CA ASP A 64 8.62 -1.24 5.78
C ASP A 64 9.26 0.07 5.27
N ILE A 65 8.51 1.18 5.22
CA ILE A 65 9.00 2.50 4.81
C ILE A 65 9.76 3.23 5.93
N GLN A 66 9.53 2.85 7.19
CA GLN A 66 10.15 3.50 8.35
C GLN A 66 11.53 2.94 8.70
N TRP A 67 12.01 1.97 7.92
CA TRP A 67 13.30 1.30 8.08
C TRP A 67 14.45 2.13 7.49
#